data_AF-A0A2J7RA87-F1
#
_entry.id   AF-A0A2J7RA87-F1
#
_cell.length_a   1.000
_cell.length_b   1.000
_cell.length_c   1.000
_cell.angle_alpha   90.00
_cell.angle_beta   90.00
_cell.angle_gamma   90.00
#
_symmetry.space_group_name_H-M   'P 1'
#
loop_
_entity.id
_entity.type
_entity.pdbx_description
1 polymer ?
#
loop_
_entity_poly.entity_id
_entity_poly.type
_entity_poly.pdbx_seq_one_letter_code
_entity_poly.pdbx_strand_id
1 'polypeptide(L)'
;MYQDRGLKIRTLHVRDIRFPTSLELHGSDAMHVDCDYSCAYVTVYTEGDVEGHGLTFTIGRGNEIVVAAVKSLSPLVVGQDAGQIFNDFAGFWRKLTNDSQLRWVGPEKGVIHLATAAIINALWDLWAKLQQKPLWKLLVDMEPEQLVSTIDFRYISDAVTKQEAIAMLKAMQEGKEEREERMIRIGYPAYTTQAGSHSLLYNCNSITLMCHTYAIIPIIHTDEYFECLFIYLTITFIVS
;
A
#
# COMPACT_ATOMS: atom_id res chain seq x y z
N MET A 1 14.77 -10.33 -17.35
CA MET A 1 15.97 -9.96 -16.58
C MET A 1 16.28 -8.50 -16.89
N TYR A 2 16.09 -7.61 -15.91
CA TYR A 2 16.37 -6.18 -16.03
C TYR A 2 17.88 -5.98 -16.23
N GLN A 3 18.33 -5.67 -17.45
CA GLN A 3 19.74 -5.38 -17.72
C GLN A 3 20.04 -3.90 -17.42
N ASP A 4 20.37 -3.63 -16.15
CA ASP A 4 21.51 -2.85 -15.64
C ASP A 4 21.83 -1.42 -16.15
N ARG A 5 20.95 -0.73 -16.87
CA ARG A 5 21.15 0.70 -17.16
C ARG A 5 20.07 1.55 -16.52
N GLY A 6 20.45 2.36 -15.54
CA GLY A 6 19.62 3.40 -14.95
C GLY A 6 18.76 2.98 -13.75
N LEU A 7 18.83 1.73 -13.27
CA LEU A 7 17.97 1.26 -12.16
C LEU A 7 18.57 1.43 -10.76
N LYS A 8 19.80 1.93 -10.67
CA LYS A 8 20.42 2.26 -9.39
C LYS A 8 19.67 3.40 -8.72
N ILE A 9 19.28 3.22 -7.46
CA ILE A 9 18.57 4.22 -6.68
C ILE A 9 19.56 5.32 -6.28
N ARG A 10 19.41 6.51 -6.85
CA ARG A 10 20.30 7.65 -6.63
C ARG A 10 19.96 8.38 -5.33
N THR A 11 18.68 8.58 -5.06
CA THR A 11 18.20 9.30 -3.88
C THR A 11 16.78 8.89 -3.53
N LEU A 12 16.42 9.10 -2.27
CA LEU A 12 15.07 8.92 -1.75
C LEU A 12 14.69 10.21 -1.03
N HIS A 13 13.62 10.85 -1.49
CA HIS A 13 13.08 12.05 -0.85
C HIS A 13 11.84 11.68 -0.06
N VAL A 14 11.67 12.33 1.09
CA VAL A 14 10.45 12.24 1.89
C VAL A 14 9.93 13.63 2.23
N ARG A 15 8.63 13.83 2.03
CA ARG A 15 7.92 15.09 2.31
C ARG A 15 6.90 14.89 3.42
N ASP A 16 6.86 15.83 4.35
CA ASP A 16 5.78 15.96 5.33
C ASP A 16 4.65 16.76 4.67
N ILE A 17 3.54 16.09 4.34
CA ILE A 17 2.37 16.71 3.72
C ILE A 17 1.20 16.60 4.67
N ARG A 18 0.51 17.71 4.93
CA ARG A 18 -0.64 17.77 5.84
C ARG A 18 -1.76 18.58 5.20
N PHE A 19 -2.96 18.07 5.29
CA PHE A 19 -4.18 18.71 4.80
C PHE A 19 -5.03 19.14 6.00
N PRO A 20 -5.55 20.37 6.02
CA PRO A 20 -6.28 20.91 7.17
C PRO A 20 -7.72 20.38 7.22
N THR A 21 -7.90 19.06 7.25
CA THR A 21 -9.22 18.40 7.28
C THR A 21 -9.98 18.69 8.56
N SER A 22 -9.28 19.04 9.64
CA SER A 22 -9.87 19.41 10.92
C SER A 22 -10.74 20.68 10.86
N LEU A 23 -10.50 21.58 9.89
CA LEU A 23 -11.29 22.80 9.71
C LEU A 23 -12.77 22.50 9.45
N GLU A 24 -13.05 21.39 8.77
CA GLU A 24 -14.40 20.92 8.46
C GLU A 24 -14.69 19.57 9.14
N LEU A 25 -13.81 19.11 10.04
CA LEU A 25 -13.94 17.87 10.82
C LEU A 25 -14.10 16.62 9.95
N HIS A 26 -13.53 16.65 8.74
CA HIS A 26 -13.52 15.48 7.85
C HIS A 26 -12.69 14.37 8.47
N GLY A 27 -13.27 13.17 8.53
CA GLY A 27 -12.60 12.01 9.11
C GLY A 27 -12.61 11.96 10.64
N SER A 28 -13.41 12.80 11.31
CA SER A 28 -13.58 12.69 12.76
C SER A 28 -14.27 11.38 13.15
N ASP A 29 -13.83 10.79 14.25
CA ASP A 29 -14.41 9.61 14.87
C ASP A 29 -14.45 9.76 16.42
N ALA A 30 -14.96 8.75 17.12
CA ALA A 30 -15.15 8.81 18.57
C ALA A 30 -13.83 8.94 19.36
N MET A 31 -12.72 8.53 18.77
CA MET A 31 -11.36 8.58 19.32
C MET A 31 -10.55 9.76 18.77
N HIS A 32 -10.75 10.12 17.51
CA HIS A 32 -9.97 11.14 16.81
C HIS A 32 -10.87 12.27 16.30
N VAL A 33 -10.96 13.34 17.08
CA VAL A 33 -11.94 14.42 16.85
C VAL A 33 -11.44 15.54 15.92
N ASP A 34 -10.11 15.75 15.83
CA ASP A 34 -9.48 16.88 15.15
C ASP A 34 -8.39 16.42 14.15
N CYS A 35 -8.69 15.40 13.33
CA CYS A 35 -7.75 14.85 12.35
C CYS A 35 -7.33 15.85 11.27
N ASP A 36 -6.02 16.00 11.06
CA ASP A 36 -5.45 16.61 9.86
C ASP A 36 -4.83 15.51 9.00
N TYR A 37 -5.55 15.05 7.98
CA TYR A 37 -5.09 13.99 7.09
C TYR A 37 -3.72 14.35 6.53
N SER A 38 -2.75 13.49 6.82
CA SER A 38 -1.34 13.75 6.59
C SER A 38 -0.70 12.51 5.98
N CYS A 39 0.42 12.72 5.30
CA CYS A 39 1.22 11.61 4.81
C CYS A 39 2.71 11.93 4.83
N ALA A 40 3.50 10.89 5.10
CA ALA A 40 4.92 10.90 4.81
C ALA A 40 5.07 10.38 3.36
N TYR A 41 5.27 11.30 2.42
CA TYR A 41 5.28 10.99 1.00
C TYR A 41 6.71 10.74 0.51
N VAL A 42 6.96 9.53 0.03
CA VAL A 42 8.26 9.05 -0.44
C VAL A 42 8.34 9.07 -1.96
N THR A 43 9.45 9.58 -2.48
CA THR A 43 9.82 9.47 -3.90
C THR A 43 11.20 8.84 -4.01
N VAL A 44 11.28 7.72 -4.74
CA VAL A 44 12.50 6.99 -5.05
C VAL A 44 12.95 7.37 -6.46
N TYR A 45 14.13 7.98 -6.57
CA TYR A 45 14.71 8.37 -7.85
C TYR A 45 15.78 7.37 -8.25
N THR A 46 15.68 6.87 -9.48
CA THR A 46 16.72 6.03 -10.08
C THR A 46 17.69 6.90 -10.91
N GLU A 47 18.72 6.29 -11.50
CA GLU A 47 19.59 6.96 -12.47
C GLU A 47 18.93 7.16 -13.84
N GLY A 48 17.83 6.44 -14.11
CA GLY A 48 16.98 6.63 -15.28
C GLY A 48 15.84 7.60 -15.04
N ASP A 49 14.92 7.67 -16.00
CA ASP A 49 13.84 8.66 -16.02
C ASP A 49 12.58 8.24 -15.24
N VAL A 50 12.60 7.05 -14.62
CA VAL A 50 11.44 6.51 -13.89
C VAL A 50 11.66 6.63 -12.38
N GLU A 51 10.67 7.20 -11.70
CA GLU A 51 10.61 7.37 -10.25
C GLU A 51 9.43 6.59 -9.64
N GLY A 52 9.66 6.11 -8.42
CA GLY A 52 8.68 5.38 -7.61
C GLY A 52 8.10 6.26 -6.51
N HIS A 53 6.79 6.15 -6.27
CA HIS A 53 6.06 6.98 -5.33
C HIS A 53 5.29 6.11 -4.34
N GLY A 54 5.45 6.42 -3.06
CA GLY A 54 4.76 5.74 -1.99
C GLY A 54 4.43 6.70 -0.89
N LEU A 55 3.48 6.31 -0.05
CA LEU A 55 3.11 7.09 1.12
C LEU A 55 2.67 6.18 2.23
N THR A 56 2.67 6.72 3.43
CA THR A 56 1.93 6.18 4.57
C THR A 56 1.10 7.29 5.19
N PHE A 57 -0.05 6.93 5.74
CA PHE A 57 -1.05 7.86 6.23
C PHE A 57 -0.90 8.12 7.73
N THR A 58 -1.07 9.37 8.15
CA THR A 58 -1.19 9.79 9.54
C THR A 58 -2.27 10.88 9.66
N ILE A 59 -2.60 11.31 10.88
CA ILE A 59 -3.68 12.26 11.15
C ILE A 59 -3.20 13.59 11.75
N GLY A 60 -1.97 14.02 11.42
CA GLY A 60 -1.45 15.34 11.77
C GLY A 60 -0.16 15.28 12.57
N ARG A 61 -0.23 15.56 13.88
CA ARG A 61 0.94 15.48 14.79
C ARG A 61 1.55 14.06 14.76
N GLY A 62 2.87 13.98 14.69
CA GLY A 62 3.60 12.71 14.58
C GLY A 62 3.95 12.31 13.15
N ASN A 63 3.41 12.97 12.12
CA ASN A 63 3.82 12.74 10.73
C ASN A 63 5.32 13.00 10.55
N GLU A 64 5.86 14.02 11.24
CA GLU A 64 7.28 14.37 11.22
C GLU A 64 8.17 13.25 11.77
N ILE A 65 7.66 12.43 12.70
CA ILE A 65 8.37 11.29 13.29
C ILE A 65 8.47 10.17 12.25
N VAL A 66 7.39 9.91 11.50
CA VAL A 66 7.40 8.95 10.39
C VAL A 66 8.35 9.40 9.28
N VAL A 67 8.34 10.68 8.93
CA VAL A 67 9.30 11.28 7.98
C VAL A 67 10.74 11.08 8.46
N ALA A 68 11.01 11.27 9.76
CA ALA A 68 12.34 11.00 10.32
C ALA A 68 12.72 9.51 10.24
N ALA A 69 11.78 8.60 10.51
CA ALA A 69 12.01 7.16 10.36
C ALA A 69 12.31 6.75 8.91
N VAL A 70 11.62 7.33 7.92
CA VAL A 70 11.95 7.13 6.50
C VAL A 70 13.38 7.59 6.20
N LYS A 71 13.82 8.73 6.76
CA LYS A 71 15.21 9.20 6.60
C LYS A 71 16.22 8.22 7.23
N SER A 72 15.89 7.61 8.36
CA SER A 72 16.74 6.58 8.99
C SER A 72 16.84 5.30 8.17
N LEU A 73 15.78 4.92 7.44
CA LEU A 73 15.77 3.76 6.53
C LEU A 73 16.43 4.05 5.18
N SER A 74 16.46 5.31 4.73
CA SER A 74 16.98 5.72 3.42
C SER A 74 18.39 5.19 3.09
N PRO A 75 19.37 5.16 4.00
CA PRO A 75 20.70 4.60 3.72
C PRO A 75 20.71 3.11 3.34
N LEU A 76 19.69 2.34 3.72
CA LEU A 76 19.55 0.92 3.36
C LEU A 76 19.02 0.74 1.93
N VAL A 77 18.44 1.78 1.35
CA VAL A 77 17.76 1.80 0.04
C VAL A 77 18.62 2.50 -1.01
N VAL A 78 19.20 3.65 -0.68
CA VAL A 78 20.01 4.43 -1.62
C VAL A 78 21.26 3.65 -2.03
N GLY A 79 21.57 3.65 -3.33
CA GLY A 79 22.68 2.93 -3.93
C GLY A 79 22.37 1.47 -4.27
N GLN A 80 21.23 0.92 -3.86
CA GLN A 80 20.77 -0.39 -4.31
C GLN A 80 20.31 -0.33 -5.78
N ASP A 81 20.40 -1.46 -6.48
CA ASP A 81 19.83 -1.62 -7.81
C ASP A 81 18.38 -2.09 -7.71
N ALA A 82 17.43 -1.34 -8.28
CA ALA A 82 16.02 -1.68 -8.21
C ALA A 82 15.69 -3.00 -8.93
N GLY A 83 16.40 -3.33 -10.01
CA GLY A 83 16.23 -4.61 -10.70
C GLY A 83 16.61 -5.80 -9.82
N GLN A 84 17.69 -5.68 -9.04
CA GLN A 84 18.07 -6.71 -8.05
C GLN A 84 17.03 -6.82 -6.93
N ILE A 85 16.48 -5.69 -6.47
CA ILE A 85 15.38 -5.69 -5.50
C ILE A 85 14.17 -6.45 -6.06
N PHE A 86 13.77 -6.19 -7.31
CA PHE A 86 12.61 -6.87 -7.91
C PHE A 86 12.83 -8.36 -8.16
N ASN A 87 14.08 -8.79 -8.36
CA ASN A 87 14.41 -10.21 -8.48
C ASN A 87 14.36 -10.97 -7.14
N ASP A 88 14.58 -10.29 -6.00
CA ASP A 88 14.49 -10.86 -4.65
C ASP A 88 13.77 -9.89 -3.69
N PHE A 89 12.49 -9.64 -3.99
CA PHE A 89 11.72 -8.62 -3.28
C PHE A 89 11.50 -8.99 -1.81
N ALA A 90 11.24 -10.26 -1.51
CA ALA A 90 11.13 -10.76 -0.15
C ALA A 90 12.47 -10.63 0.61
N GLY A 91 13.61 -10.91 -0.04
CA GLY A 91 14.93 -10.70 0.55
C GLY A 91 15.22 -9.24 0.85
N PHE A 92 14.80 -8.32 -0.02
CA PHE A 92 14.92 -6.88 0.23
C PHE A 92 14.01 -6.41 1.37
N TRP A 93 12.73 -6.84 1.37
CA TRP A 93 11.81 -6.59 2.49
C TRP A 93 12.43 -7.02 3.81
N ARG A 94 12.97 -8.24 3.83
CA ARG A 94 13.65 -8.83 4.97
C ARG A 94 14.86 -8.03 5.42
N LYS A 95 15.69 -7.54 4.50
CA LYS A 95 16.84 -6.67 4.80
C LYS A 95 16.39 -5.38 5.48
N LEU A 96 15.30 -4.77 4.99
CA LEU A 96 14.78 -3.52 5.52
C LEU A 96 14.13 -3.68 6.90
N THR A 97 13.46 -4.81 7.16
CA THR A 97 12.76 -5.10 8.44
C THR A 97 13.60 -5.82 9.49
N ASN A 98 14.81 -6.29 9.14
CA ASN A 98 15.71 -7.00 10.04
C ASN A 98 17.06 -6.32 10.28
N ASP A 99 17.22 -5.05 9.91
CA ASP A 99 18.26 -4.24 10.53
C ASP A 99 18.08 -4.30 12.05
N SER A 100 19.07 -4.81 12.78
CA SER A 100 18.88 -5.17 14.20
C SER A 100 18.55 -3.97 15.08
N GLN A 101 19.08 -2.79 14.76
CA GLN A 101 18.88 -1.57 15.53
C GLN A 101 17.52 -0.95 15.20
N LEU A 102 17.18 -0.87 13.90
CA LEU A 102 15.87 -0.34 13.48
C LEU A 102 14.73 -1.31 13.81
N ARG A 103 14.99 -2.62 13.84
CA ARG A 103 14.02 -3.63 14.28
C ARG A 103 13.65 -3.44 15.76
N TRP A 104 14.58 -2.98 16.60
CA TRP A 104 14.34 -2.77 18.03
C TRP A 104 13.27 -1.70 18.32
N VAL A 105 13.07 -0.74 17.40
CA VAL A 105 12.05 0.31 17.54
C VAL A 105 10.66 -0.10 17.02
N GLY A 106 10.51 -1.32 16.50
CA GLY A 106 9.25 -1.95 16.11
C GLY A 106 8.97 -3.17 16.97
N PRO A 107 9.32 -4.39 16.53
CA PRO A 107 9.55 -4.85 15.15
C PRO A 107 8.24 -4.96 14.38
N GLU A 108 8.27 -4.67 13.07
CA GLU A 108 7.12 -4.85 12.16
C GLU A 108 5.81 -4.24 12.72
N LYS A 109 5.92 -3.07 13.35
CA LYS A 109 4.80 -2.28 13.88
C LYS A 109 5.18 -0.81 14.05
N GLY A 110 4.16 0.05 14.19
CA GLY A 110 4.32 1.45 14.56
C GLY A 110 5.10 2.28 13.54
N VAL A 111 5.73 3.36 14.01
CA VAL A 111 6.37 4.39 13.17
C VAL A 111 7.40 3.81 12.19
N ILE A 112 8.24 2.89 12.65
CA ILE A 112 9.28 2.31 11.79
C ILE A 112 8.67 1.48 10.66
N HIS A 113 7.57 0.76 10.93
CA HIS A 113 6.91 -0.05 9.92
C HIS A 113 6.07 0.79 8.96
N LEU A 114 5.42 1.86 9.43
CA LEU A 114 4.80 2.85 8.56
C LEU A 114 5.82 3.47 7.59
N ALA A 115 7.03 3.75 8.06
CA ALA A 115 8.11 4.26 7.21
C ALA A 115 8.58 3.21 6.18
N THR A 116 8.75 1.95 6.59
CA THR A 116 9.00 0.82 5.69
C THR A 116 7.91 0.70 4.62
N ALA A 117 6.63 0.85 5.01
CA ALA A 117 5.48 0.78 4.13
C ALA A 117 5.56 1.79 2.99
N ALA A 118 5.84 3.05 3.31
CA ALA A 118 5.95 4.13 2.33
C ALA A 118 7.07 3.87 1.31
N ILE A 119 8.21 3.32 1.75
CA ILE A 119 9.34 2.97 0.87
C ILE A 119 8.99 1.80 -0.04
N ILE A 120 8.39 0.75 0.51
CA ILE A 120 8.09 -0.48 -0.23
C ILE A 120 6.97 -0.25 -1.25
N ASN A 121 5.96 0.55 -0.90
CA ASN A 121 4.95 1.01 -1.85
C ASN A 121 5.57 1.84 -2.98
N ALA A 122 6.57 2.68 -2.70
CA ALA A 122 7.30 3.41 -3.74
C ALA A 122 8.06 2.47 -4.69
N LEU A 123 8.61 1.37 -4.19
CA LEU A 123 9.28 0.36 -5.01
C LEU A 123 8.29 -0.45 -5.86
N TRP A 124 7.10 -0.76 -5.33
CA TRP A 124 6.02 -1.36 -6.12
C TRP A 124 5.53 -0.45 -7.25
N ASP A 125 5.34 0.85 -6.97
CA ASP A 125 5.00 1.84 -8.00
C ASP A 125 6.08 1.94 -9.07
N LEU A 126 7.36 2.00 -8.66
CA LEU A 126 8.50 1.99 -9.58
C LEU A 126 8.47 0.75 -10.49
N TRP A 127 8.24 -0.43 -9.92
CA TRP A 127 8.17 -1.68 -10.67
C TRP A 127 7.01 -1.64 -11.69
N ALA A 128 5.83 -1.22 -11.26
CA ALA A 128 4.65 -1.12 -12.12
C ALA A 128 4.88 -0.15 -13.30
N LYS A 129 5.49 1.02 -13.04
CA LYS A 129 5.86 2.00 -14.07
C LYS A 129 6.89 1.48 -15.06
N LEU A 130 7.92 0.79 -14.57
CA LEU A 130 8.92 0.14 -15.44
C LEU A 130 8.29 -0.93 -16.34
N GLN A 131 7.22 -1.59 -15.88
CA GLN A 131 6.45 -2.53 -16.67
C GLN A 131 5.33 -1.89 -17.49
N GLN A 132 5.15 -0.56 -17.39
CA GLN A 132 4.08 0.20 -18.05
C GLN A 132 2.69 -0.36 -17.75
N LYS A 133 2.47 -0.80 -16.50
CA LYS A 133 1.22 -1.38 -16.04
C LYS A 133 0.70 -0.63 -14.82
N PRO A 134 -0.63 -0.51 -14.63
CA PRO A 134 -1.15 -0.21 -13.31
C PRO A 134 -0.77 -1.34 -12.35
N LEU A 135 -0.55 -1.01 -11.06
CA LEU A 135 -0.04 -1.98 -10.08
C LEU A 135 -0.89 -3.25 -9.98
N TRP A 136 -2.23 -3.14 -10.02
CA TRP A 136 -3.11 -4.32 -9.96
C TRP A 136 -2.83 -5.29 -11.12
N LYS A 137 -2.56 -4.76 -12.32
CA LYS A 137 -2.28 -5.57 -13.51
C LYS A 137 -0.89 -6.17 -13.47
N LEU A 138 0.10 -5.46 -12.92
CA LEU A 138 1.42 -6.03 -12.64
C LEU A 138 1.28 -7.31 -11.80
N LEU A 139 0.52 -7.26 -10.71
CA LEU A 139 0.33 -8.39 -9.79
C LEU A 139 -0.44 -9.53 -10.42
N VAL A 140 -1.54 -9.22 -11.11
CA VAL A 140 -2.38 -10.21 -11.81
C VAL A 140 -1.57 -10.93 -12.89
N ASP A 141 -0.67 -10.25 -13.59
CA ASP A 141 0.16 -10.83 -14.66
C ASP A 141 1.35 -11.65 -14.18
N MET A 142 1.69 -11.62 -12.89
CA MET A 142 2.76 -12.47 -12.36
C MET A 142 2.33 -13.93 -12.36
N GLU A 143 3.29 -14.81 -12.69
CA GLU A 143 3.12 -16.23 -12.41
C GLU A 143 2.97 -16.44 -10.89
N PRO A 144 2.15 -17.40 -10.44
CA PRO A 144 1.94 -17.70 -9.01
C PRO A 144 3.23 -17.79 -8.20
N GLU A 145 4.25 -18.46 -8.73
CA GLU A 145 5.56 -18.61 -8.11
C GLU A 145 6.28 -17.27 -7.91
N GLN A 146 6.17 -16.38 -8.90
CA GLN A 146 6.78 -15.06 -8.87
C GLN A 146 6.05 -14.16 -7.87
N LEU A 147 4.72 -14.16 -7.86
CA LEU A 147 3.95 -13.38 -6.89
C LEU A 147 4.31 -13.82 -5.46
N VAL A 148 4.32 -15.13 -5.22
CA VAL A 148 4.68 -15.71 -3.92
C VAL A 148 6.14 -15.45 -3.55
N SER A 149 7.06 -15.31 -4.50
CA SER A 149 8.46 -14.98 -4.19
C SER A 149 8.66 -13.55 -3.68
N THR A 150 7.64 -12.69 -3.76
CA THR A 150 7.69 -11.33 -3.19
C THR A 150 7.32 -11.26 -1.71
N ILE A 151 6.82 -12.36 -1.14
CA ILE A 151 6.33 -12.43 0.25
C ILE A 151 7.40 -13.05 1.16
N ASP A 152 7.64 -12.42 2.31
CA ASP A 152 8.43 -13.02 3.39
C ASP A 152 7.55 -13.98 4.23
N PHE A 153 7.77 -15.29 4.10
CA PHE A 153 7.01 -16.33 4.83
C PHE A 153 7.44 -16.56 6.29
N ARG A 154 8.34 -15.75 6.82
CA ARG A 154 8.76 -15.88 8.22
C ARG A 154 7.56 -15.59 9.13
N TYR A 155 7.36 -16.45 10.12
CA TYR A 155 6.28 -16.36 11.12
C TYR A 155 4.85 -16.58 10.58
N ILE A 156 4.68 -17.03 9.32
CA ILE A 156 3.35 -17.38 8.77
C ILE A 156 3.27 -18.83 8.26
N SER A 157 4.39 -19.55 8.19
CA SER A 157 4.47 -20.89 7.58
C SER A 157 3.68 -21.98 8.31
N ASP A 158 3.33 -21.75 9.57
CA ASP A 158 2.45 -22.60 10.37
C ASP A 158 0.97 -22.41 10.04
N ALA A 159 0.59 -21.29 9.41
CA ALA A 159 -0.76 -21.03 8.92
C ALA A 159 -0.88 -21.26 7.40
N VAL A 160 0.12 -20.84 6.62
CA VAL A 160 0.19 -21.04 5.17
C VAL A 160 1.63 -21.16 4.70
N THR A 161 1.95 -22.29 4.09
CA THR A 161 3.27 -22.52 3.48
C THR A 161 3.37 -21.85 2.11
N LYS A 162 4.61 -21.66 1.65
CA LYS A 162 4.89 -21.14 0.31
C LYS A 162 4.23 -21.99 -0.78
N GLN A 163 4.29 -23.31 -0.63
CA GLN A 163 3.75 -24.28 -1.59
C GLN A 163 2.22 -24.24 -1.62
N GLU A 164 1.57 -24.12 -0.47
CA GLU A 164 0.12 -23.95 -0.37
C GLU A 164 -0.34 -22.64 -1.02
N ALA A 165 0.36 -21.53 -0.77
CA ALA A 165 0.07 -20.25 -1.43
C ALA A 165 0.17 -20.34 -2.96
N ILE A 166 1.21 -21.01 -3.48
CA ILE A 166 1.35 -21.26 -4.93
C ILE A 166 0.21 -22.12 -5.45
N ALA A 167 -0.15 -23.20 -4.74
CA ALA A 167 -1.22 -24.09 -5.14
C ALA A 167 -2.58 -23.38 -5.20
N MET A 168 -2.89 -22.54 -4.20
CA MET A 168 -4.10 -21.70 -4.18
C MET A 168 -4.15 -20.77 -5.39
N LEU A 169 -3.08 -20.04 -5.66
CA LEU A 169 -3.01 -19.11 -6.80
C LEU A 169 -3.08 -19.81 -8.16
N LYS A 170 -2.54 -21.03 -8.27
CA LYS A 170 -2.66 -21.86 -9.48
C LYS A 170 -4.08 -22.34 -9.70
N ALA A 171 -4.76 -22.79 -8.65
CA ALA A 171 -6.17 -23.18 -8.74
C ALA A 171 -7.05 -21.99 -9.18
N MET A 172 -6.70 -20.78 -8.75
CA MET A 172 -7.38 -19.54 -9.16
C MET A 172 -7.00 -19.04 -10.56
N GLN A 173 -6.10 -19.67 -11.32
CA GLN A 173 -5.83 -19.23 -12.70
C GLN A 173 -7.02 -19.46 -13.63
N GLU A 174 -7.83 -20.50 -13.36
CA GLU A 174 -9.05 -20.74 -14.11
C GLU A 174 -10.03 -19.55 -13.94
N GLY A 175 -10.55 -19.04 -15.06
CA GLY A 175 -11.45 -17.88 -15.09
C GLY A 175 -10.78 -16.52 -14.80
N LYS A 176 -9.45 -16.45 -14.71
CA LYS A 176 -8.72 -15.18 -14.46
C LYS A 176 -9.02 -14.12 -15.52
N GLU A 177 -9.00 -14.48 -16.79
CA GLU A 177 -9.28 -13.57 -17.91
C GLU A 177 -10.71 -13.03 -17.85
N GLU A 178 -11.70 -13.90 -17.60
CA GLU A 178 -13.09 -13.49 -17.44
C GLU A 178 -13.29 -12.52 -16.26
N ARG A 179 -12.64 -12.81 -15.12
CA ARG A 179 -12.69 -11.91 -13.95
C ARG A 179 -12.04 -10.57 -14.25
N GLU A 180 -10.93 -10.55 -14.99
CA GLU A 180 -10.26 -9.32 -15.40
C GLU A 180 -11.13 -8.48 -16.35
N GLU A 181 -11.72 -9.10 -17.38
CA GLU A 181 -12.64 -8.44 -18.29
C GLU A 181 -13.86 -7.88 -17.57
N ARG A 182 -14.42 -8.65 -16.62
CA ARG A 182 -15.51 -8.18 -15.75
C ARG A 182 -15.06 -6.97 -14.94
N MET A 183 -13.90 -7.03 -14.28
CA MET A 183 -13.34 -5.93 -13.49
C MET A 183 -13.18 -4.65 -14.32
N ILE A 184 -12.69 -4.74 -15.56
CA ILE A 184 -12.55 -3.60 -16.46
C ILE A 184 -13.92 -3.04 -16.86
N ARG A 185 -14.91 -3.93 -17.10
CA ARG A 185 -16.24 -3.53 -17.57
C ARG A 185 -17.12 -2.90 -16.48
N ILE A 186 -17.10 -3.44 -15.27
CA ILE A 186 -18.06 -3.06 -14.20
C ILE A 186 -17.42 -2.46 -12.94
N GLY A 187 -16.09 -2.51 -12.81
CA GLY A 187 -15.38 -2.02 -11.62
C GLY A 187 -15.50 -2.95 -10.40
N TYR A 188 -14.96 -2.48 -9.26
CA TYR A 188 -15.08 -3.15 -7.96
C TYR A 188 -16.20 -2.49 -7.14
N PRO A 189 -17.09 -3.25 -6.47
CA PRO A 189 -18.06 -2.69 -5.53
C PRO A 189 -17.38 -1.85 -4.44
N ALA A 190 -17.93 -0.69 -4.12
CA ALA A 190 -17.40 0.21 -3.09
C ALA A 190 -18.48 0.54 -2.06
N TYR A 191 -18.05 1.01 -0.90
CA TYR A 191 -18.92 1.64 0.11
C TYR A 191 -18.31 2.99 0.52
N THR A 192 -19.10 3.87 1.14
CA THR A 192 -18.63 5.18 1.61
C THR A 192 -18.77 5.32 3.13
N THR A 193 -17.76 5.90 3.75
CA THR A 193 -17.73 6.26 5.18
C THR A 193 -18.02 7.74 5.43
N GLN A 194 -18.13 8.54 4.36
CA GLN A 194 -18.17 10.01 4.46
C GLN A 194 -19.38 10.54 5.24
N ALA A 195 -20.52 9.85 5.15
CA ALA A 195 -21.72 10.17 5.93
C ALA A 195 -21.53 9.93 7.44
N GLY A 196 -20.68 8.96 7.82
CA GLY A 196 -20.41 8.60 9.21
C GLY A 196 -19.50 9.58 9.94
N SER A 197 -18.45 10.09 9.27
CA SER A 197 -17.52 11.05 9.89
C SER A 197 -18.14 12.42 10.20
N HIS A 198 -19.28 12.75 9.58
CA HIS A 198 -20.05 13.95 9.93
C HIS A 198 -20.91 13.76 11.18
N SER A 199 -21.12 12.53 11.68
CA SER A 199 -22.16 12.24 12.67
C SER A 199 -21.84 12.64 14.10
N LEU A 200 -20.57 12.82 14.45
CA LEU A 200 -20.17 13.07 15.84
C LEU A 200 -20.16 14.55 16.22
N LEU A 201 -20.09 15.46 15.23
CA LEU A 201 -19.93 16.90 15.47
C LEU A 201 -20.87 17.78 14.63
N TYR A 202 -21.60 17.21 13.66
CA TYR A 202 -22.65 17.92 12.90
C TYR A 202 -24.07 17.51 13.34
N ASN A 203 -25.04 18.41 13.13
CA ASN A 203 -26.45 18.18 13.42
C ASN A 203 -27.02 17.03 12.55
N CYS A 204 -27.98 16.26 13.08
CA CYS A 204 -28.66 15.13 12.43
C CYS A 204 -29.09 15.40 10.97
N ASN A 205 -29.48 16.64 10.65
CA ASN A 205 -29.88 17.03 9.30
C ASN A 205 -28.77 16.84 8.24
N SER A 206 -27.51 17.06 8.59
CA SER A 206 -26.38 16.89 7.67
C SER A 206 -26.14 15.41 7.33
N ILE A 207 -26.32 14.52 8.32
CA ILE A 207 -26.20 13.07 8.12
C ILE A 207 -27.30 12.59 7.18
N THR A 208 -28.56 12.98 7.42
CA THR A 208 -29.69 12.61 6.57
C THR A 208 -29.47 13.07 5.13
N LEU A 209 -29.02 14.32 4.93
CA LEU A 209 -28.70 14.85 3.62
C LEU A 209 -27.60 14.05 2.91
N MET A 210 -26.52 13.72 3.60
CA MET A 210 -25.44 12.90 3.04
C MET A 210 -25.89 11.49 2.71
N CYS A 211 -26.65 10.83 3.60
CA CYS A 211 -27.22 9.51 3.33
C CYS A 211 -28.11 9.53 2.08
N HIS A 212 -28.98 10.54 1.92
CA HIS A 212 -29.76 10.69 0.70
C HIS A 212 -28.88 10.93 -0.53
N THR A 213 -27.83 11.74 -0.40
CA THR A 213 -26.89 12.05 -1.50
C THR A 213 -26.13 10.80 -1.95
N TYR A 214 -25.68 9.96 -1.01
CA TYR A 214 -24.95 8.73 -1.34
C TYR A 214 -25.87 7.57 -1.71
N ALA A 215 -27.13 7.57 -1.27
CA ALA A 215 -28.11 6.55 -1.66
C ALA A 215 -28.55 6.67 -3.12
N ILE A 216 -28.46 7.86 -3.73
CA ILE A 216 -28.75 8.06 -5.16
C ILE A 216 -27.53 7.80 -6.06
N ILE A 217 -26.33 7.74 -5.47
CA ILE A 217 -25.13 7.27 -6.18
C ILE A 217 -25.17 5.75 -6.10
N PRO A 218 -25.04 5.01 -7.22
CA PRO A 218 -24.98 3.55 -7.20
C PRO A 218 -23.66 3.08 -6.58
N ILE A 219 -23.54 3.21 -5.27
CA ILE A 219 -22.52 2.62 -4.41
C ILE A 219 -23.08 1.25 -4.03
N ILE A 220 -22.62 0.21 -4.73
CA ILE A 220 -23.18 -1.15 -4.64
C ILE A 220 -23.05 -1.67 -3.20
N HIS A 221 -24.17 -1.99 -2.56
CA HIS A 221 -24.21 -2.81 -1.35
C HIS A 221 -23.62 -4.20 -1.67
N THR A 222 -22.58 -4.60 -0.94
CA THR A 222 -21.84 -5.84 -1.19
C THR A 222 -22.67 -7.06 -0.80
N ASP A 223 -23.23 -7.76 -1.79
CA ASP A 223 -23.59 -9.17 -1.68
C ASP A 223 -22.56 -9.99 -2.48
N GLU A 224 -21.73 -10.73 -1.73
CA GLU A 224 -20.80 -11.79 -2.14
C GLU A 224 -19.67 -11.42 -3.15
N TYR A 225 -18.58 -12.21 -3.13
CA TYR A 225 -17.34 -12.10 -3.92
C TYR A 225 -16.22 -11.20 -3.34
N PHE A 226 -15.54 -11.74 -2.32
CA PHE A 226 -14.38 -11.15 -1.63
C PHE A 226 -13.00 -11.57 -2.19
N GLU A 227 -12.93 -12.10 -3.42
CA GLU A 227 -11.73 -12.86 -3.84
C GLU A 227 -10.66 -12.07 -4.63
N CYS A 228 -10.99 -10.93 -5.25
CA CYS A 228 -9.99 -10.16 -6.00
C CYS A 228 -9.23 -9.14 -5.15
N LEU A 229 -9.82 -8.65 -4.05
CA LEU A 229 -9.18 -7.67 -3.18
C LEU A 229 -8.14 -8.31 -2.25
N PHE A 230 -8.16 -9.63 -2.06
CA PHE A 230 -7.21 -10.31 -1.18
C PHE A 230 -5.76 -10.07 -1.63
N ILE A 231 -5.44 -9.97 -2.93
CA ILE A 231 -4.05 -9.73 -3.36
C ILE A 231 -3.61 -8.27 -3.10
N TYR A 232 -4.51 -7.29 -3.27
CA TYR A 232 -4.19 -5.86 -3.09
C TYR A 232 -4.20 -5.45 -1.60
N LEU A 233 -5.18 -5.96 -0.85
CA LEU A 233 -5.22 -5.80 0.61
C LEU A 233 -4.14 -6.63 1.28
N THR A 234 -3.75 -7.81 0.80
CA THR A 234 -2.66 -8.57 1.42
C THR A 234 -1.32 -7.90 1.18
N ILE A 235 -1.06 -7.27 0.03
CA ILE A 235 0.15 -6.44 -0.10
C ILE A 235 0.04 -5.21 0.80
N THR A 236 -1.12 -4.56 0.91
CA THR A 236 -1.25 -3.40 1.80
C THR A 236 -1.13 -3.80 3.28
N PHE A 237 -1.75 -4.89 3.75
CA PHE A 237 -1.73 -5.41 5.13
C PHE A 237 -0.46 -6.19 5.49
N ILE A 238 0.27 -6.77 4.53
CA ILE A 238 1.64 -7.27 4.76
C ILE A 238 2.60 -6.07 4.86
N VAL A 239 2.26 -4.93 4.24
CA VAL A 239 3.13 -3.75 4.17
C VAL A 239 2.81 -2.70 5.26
N SER A 240 1.63 -2.71 5.88
CA SER A 240 1.18 -1.76 6.93
C SER A 240 0.90 -2.43 8.28
#